data_AF-A0A975U1L3-F1
#
_entry.id   AF-A0A975U1L3-F1
#
_cell.length_a   1.000
_cell.length_b   1.000
_cell.length_c   1.000
_cell.angle_alpha   90.00
_cell.angle_beta   90.00
_cell.angle_gamma   90.00
#
_symmetry.space_group_name_H-M   'P 1'
#
loop_
_entity.id
_entity.type
_entity.pdbx_description
1 polymer ?
#
loop_
_entity_poly.entity_id
_entity_poly.type
_entity_poly.pdbx_seq_one_letter_code
_entity_poly.pdbx_strand_id
1 'polypeptide(L)'
;MPQLDFANPLVLSQVLWMLVIFGALYVLVTKVALPPVAQVLADREAAIAADLEAARKLKEEADAALAEQERAAARARAEAQAAIREATEAAKAEAAKAQAALNARLSAELAAAEQRIAEAKAKALSAIRSIAAEAAAEATAKLTGLAPDPAAVVAAVDSALAARQEG
;
A
#
# COMPACT_ATOMS: atom_id res chain seq x y z
N MET A 1 61.05 -36.59 79.45
CA MET A 1 59.72 -36.06 79.80
C MET A 1 58.73 -37.22 79.78
N PRO A 2 57.98 -37.48 80.86
CA PRO A 2 57.15 -38.69 81.02
C PRO A 2 55.91 -38.76 80.11
N GLN A 3 55.63 -37.74 79.30
CA GLN A 3 54.47 -37.67 78.38
C GLN A 3 54.65 -38.39 77.02
N LEU A 4 55.82 -38.97 76.73
CA LEU A 4 56.07 -39.77 75.51
C LEU A 4 56.56 -41.19 75.84
N ASP A 5 56.09 -41.74 76.96
CA ASP A 5 56.38 -43.14 77.31
C ASP A 5 55.34 -44.07 76.66
N PHE A 6 55.60 -44.41 75.39
CA PHE A 6 54.74 -45.30 74.59
C PHE A 6 54.73 -46.76 75.07
N ALA A 7 55.53 -47.11 76.09
CA ALA A 7 55.52 -48.43 76.72
C ALA A 7 54.45 -48.57 77.83
N ASN A 8 53.73 -47.48 78.15
CA ASN A 8 52.67 -47.50 79.16
C ASN A 8 51.33 -48.01 78.55
N PRO A 9 50.76 -49.14 79.04
CA PRO A 9 49.55 -49.74 78.48
C PRO A 9 48.30 -48.84 78.52
N LEU A 10 48.31 -47.81 79.37
CA LEU A 10 47.22 -46.84 79.49
C LEU A 10 47.14 -45.89 78.28
N VAL A 11 48.28 -45.52 77.68
CA VAL A 11 48.34 -44.63 76.50
C VAL A 11 47.83 -45.34 75.26
N LEU A 12 48.19 -46.62 75.09
CA LEU A 12 47.72 -47.45 73.97
C LEU A 12 46.19 -47.66 74.02
N SER A 13 45.64 -47.90 75.21
CA SER A 13 44.20 -48.02 75.42
C SER A 13 43.45 -46.71 75.11
N GLN A 14 43.98 -45.56 75.51
CA GLN A 14 43.38 -44.26 75.22
C GLN A 14 43.34 -43.97 73.71
N VAL A 15 44.42 -44.27 72.99
CA VAL A 15 44.46 -44.11 71.52
C VAL A 15 43.49 -45.07 70.83
N LEU A 16 43.39 -46.32 71.30
CA LEU A 16 42.44 -47.30 70.77
C LEU A 16 41.00 -46.82 70.93
N TRP A 17 40.59 -46.39 72.13
CA TRP A 17 39.24 -45.88 72.37
C TRP A 17 38.95 -44.58 71.62
N MET A 18 39.94 -43.70 71.46
CA MET A 18 39.84 -42.51 70.63
C MET A 18 39.55 -42.88 69.16
N LEU A 19 40.26 -43.87 68.60
CA LEU A 19 40.01 -44.37 67.24
C LEU A 19 38.63 -45.00 67.11
N VAL A 20 38.17 -45.74 68.13
CA VAL A 20 36.82 -46.33 68.13
C VAL A 20 35.74 -45.24 68.13
N ILE A 21 35.85 -44.25 69.03
CA ILE A 21 34.88 -43.14 69.11
C ILE A 21 34.94 -42.28 67.84
N PHE A 22 36.14 -41.97 67.34
CA PHE A 22 36.33 -41.23 66.11
C PHE A 22 35.75 -41.97 64.91
N GLY A 23 35.99 -43.29 64.80
CA GLY A 23 35.41 -44.13 63.76
C GLY A 23 33.89 -44.18 63.83
N ALA A 24 33.33 -44.33 65.03
CA ALA A 24 31.88 -44.29 65.24
C ALA A 24 31.28 -42.93 64.84
N LEU A 25 31.92 -41.81 65.22
CA LEU A 25 31.50 -40.47 64.83
C LEU A 25 31.62 -40.24 63.33
N TYR A 26 32.69 -40.71 62.69
CA TYR A 26 32.89 -40.63 61.25
C TYR A 26 31.79 -41.37 60.49
N VAL A 27 31.44 -42.59 60.92
CA VAL A 27 30.33 -43.35 60.34
C VAL A 27 28.99 -42.63 60.58
N LEU A 28 28.76 -42.05 61.76
CA LEU A 28 27.55 -41.28 62.05
C LEU A 28 27.42 -40.05 61.13
N VAL A 29 28.49 -39.26 60.97
CA VAL A 29 28.49 -38.07 60.11
C VAL A 29 28.28 -38.46 58.64
N THR A 30 28.99 -39.47 58.16
CA THR A 30 28.87 -39.90 56.75
C THR A 30 27.50 -40.49 56.43
N LYS A 31 26.86 -41.18 57.37
CA LYS A 31 25.56 -41.81 57.17
C LYS A 31 24.37 -40.92 57.49
N VAL A 32 24.52 -39.91 58.37
CA VAL A 32 23.40 -39.08 58.85
C VAL A 32 23.51 -37.63 58.39
N ALA A 33 24.70 -37.02 58.48
CA ALA A 33 24.86 -35.59 58.21
C ALA A 33 25.16 -35.27 56.73
N LEU A 34 25.89 -36.13 56.01
CA LEU A 34 26.20 -35.92 54.60
C LEU A 34 25.02 -36.11 53.62
N PRO A 35 24.11 -37.09 53.79
CA PRO A 35 23.04 -37.31 52.82
C PRO A 35 22.13 -36.09 52.58
N PRO A 36 21.69 -35.34 53.61
CA PRO A 36 20.91 -34.12 53.41
C PRO A 36 21.65 -33.05 52.60
N VAL A 37 22.97 -32.90 52.80
CA VAL A 37 23.78 -31.92 52.06
C VAL A 37 23.91 -32.33 50.59
N ALA A 38 24.12 -33.62 50.33
CA ALA A 38 24.16 -34.15 48.97
C ALA A 38 22.82 -33.96 48.25
N GLN A 39 21.70 -34.18 48.94
CA GLN A 39 20.37 -33.96 48.39
C GLN A 39 20.16 -32.50 47.99
N VAL A 40 20.49 -31.55 48.86
CA VAL A 40 20.36 -30.11 48.54
C VAL A 40 21.22 -29.71 47.34
N LEU A 41 22.41 -30.29 47.20
CA LEU A 41 23.27 -30.01 46.05
C LEU A 41 22.66 -30.58 44.76
N ALA A 42 22.16 -31.81 44.79
CA ALA A 42 21.48 -32.43 43.66
C ALA A 42 20.21 -31.67 43.26
N ASP A 43 19.40 -31.22 44.22
CA ASP A 43 18.20 -30.44 43.97
C ASP A 43 18.53 -29.10 43.30
N ARG A 44 19.62 -28.45 43.73
CA ARG A 44 20.10 -27.20 43.11
C ARG A 44 20.60 -27.43 41.70
N GLU A 45 21.37 -28.49 41.46
CA GLU A 45 21.84 -28.84 40.13
C GLU A 45 20.66 -29.13 39.19
N ALA A 46 19.66 -29.89 39.65
CA ALA A 46 18.44 -30.16 38.90
C ALA A 46 17.64 -28.89 38.59
N ALA A 47 17.47 -28.01 39.57
CA ALA A 47 16.78 -26.73 39.37
C ALA A 47 17.51 -25.84 38.35
N ILE A 48 18.83 -25.70 38.47
CA ILE A 48 19.63 -24.91 37.52
C ILE A 48 19.55 -25.50 36.11
N ALA A 49 19.62 -26.82 35.98
CA ALA A 49 19.51 -27.50 34.70
C ALA A 49 18.13 -27.24 34.06
N ALA A 50 17.05 -27.37 34.84
CA ALA A 50 15.69 -27.10 34.39
C ALA A 50 15.50 -25.62 33.98
N ASP A 51 16.01 -24.68 34.77
CA ASP A 51 15.94 -23.25 34.47
C ASP A 51 16.71 -22.89 33.20
N LEU A 52 17.89 -23.48 32.99
CA LEU A 52 18.69 -23.30 31.77
C LEU A 52 17.98 -23.87 30.54
N GLU A 53 17.34 -25.03 30.66
CA GLU A 53 16.56 -25.63 29.58
C GLU A 53 15.33 -24.77 29.24
N ALA A 54 14.59 -24.31 30.26
CA ALA A 54 13.47 -23.40 30.08
C ALA A 54 13.90 -22.09 29.42
N ALA A 55 15.02 -21.50 29.85
CA ALA A 55 15.57 -20.28 29.25
C ALA A 55 15.98 -20.47 27.79
N ARG A 56 16.59 -21.61 27.44
CA ARG A 56 16.91 -21.95 26.05
C ARG A 56 15.65 -22.08 25.20
N LYS A 57 14.65 -22.79 25.70
CA LYS A 57 13.38 -22.96 24.98
C LYS A 57 12.66 -21.63 24.77
N LEU A 58 12.58 -20.78 25.80
CA LEU A 58 12.01 -19.44 25.70
C LEU A 58 12.77 -18.57 24.70
N LYS A 59 14.09 -18.69 24.65
CA LYS A 59 14.91 -17.99 23.64
C LYS A 59 14.60 -18.48 22.24
N GLU A 60 14.54 -19.79 22.02
CA GLU A 60 14.18 -20.37 20.71
C GLU A 60 12.78 -19.94 20.25
N GLU A 61 11.80 -19.95 21.16
CA GLU A 61 10.45 -19.47 20.89
C GLU A 61 10.43 -17.97 20.55
N ALA A 62 11.21 -17.14 21.27
CA ALA A 62 11.34 -15.72 20.99
C ALA A 62 12.01 -15.44 19.63
N ASP A 63 13.10 -16.15 19.32
CA ASP A 63 13.80 -16.02 18.04
C ASP A 63 12.89 -16.45 16.88
N ALA A 64 12.10 -17.52 17.06
CA ALA A 64 11.10 -17.95 16.08
C ALA A 64 9.97 -16.92 15.89
N ALA A 65 9.47 -16.34 16.99
CA ALA A 65 8.44 -15.31 16.94
C ALA A 65 8.95 -14.03 16.26
N LEU A 66 10.19 -13.62 16.53
CA LEU A 66 10.85 -12.49 15.85
C LEU A 66 10.98 -12.75 14.35
N ALA A 67 11.47 -13.93 13.96
CA ALA A 67 11.60 -14.28 12.55
C ALA A 67 10.23 -14.28 11.83
N GLU A 68 9.17 -14.75 12.48
CA GLU A 68 7.83 -14.71 11.88
C GLU A 68 7.26 -13.29 11.82
N GLN A 69 7.49 -12.47 12.85
CA GLN A 69 7.11 -11.05 12.82
C GLN A 69 7.81 -10.30 11.67
N GLU A 70 9.12 -10.51 11.49
CA GLU A 70 9.87 -9.89 10.39
C GLU A 70 9.34 -10.33 9.02
N ARG A 71 9.05 -11.62 8.85
CA ARG A 71 8.44 -12.14 7.62
C ARG A 71 7.05 -11.57 7.38
N ALA A 72 6.21 -11.50 8.41
CA ALA A 72 4.87 -10.93 8.33
C ALA A 72 4.94 -9.43 7.96
N ALA A 73 5.85 -8.67 8.57
CA ALA A 73 6.07 -7.28 8.23
C ALA A 73 6.57 -7.09 6.79
N ALA A 74 7.48 -7.95 6.31
CA ALA A 74 7.94 -7.92 4.93
C ALA A 74 6.81 -8.25 3.93
N ARG A 75 6.00 -9.28 4.22
CA ARG A 75 4.83 -9.65 3.42
C ARG A 75 3.81 -8.51 3.36
N ALA A 76 3.43 -7.94 4.50
CA ALA A 76 2.49 -6.82 4.57
C ALA A 76 2.98 -5.60 3.77
N ARG A 77 4.28 -5.28 3.83
CA ARG A 77 4.87 -4.20 3.02
C ARG A 77 4.80 -4.50 1.52
N ALA A 78 5.11 -5.73 1.12
CA ALA A 78 5.05 -6.15 -0.28
C ALA A 78 3.61 -6.11 -0.82
N GLU A 79 2.65 -6.63 -0.05
CA GLU A 79 1.22 -6.59 -0.38
C GLU A 79 0.69 -5.16 -0.47
N ALA A 80 1.06 -4.28 0.46
CA ALA A 80 0.68 -2.87 0.41
C ALA A 80 1.24 -2.18 -0.84
N GLN A 81 2.51 -2.43 -1.19
CA GLN A 81 3.10 -1.88 -2.41
C GLN A 81 2.42 -2.42 -3.67
N ALA A 82 2.07 -3.70 -3.70
CA ALA A 82 1.33 -4.30 -4.81
C ALA A 82 -0.06 -3.68 -4.95
N ALA A 83 -0.80 -3.55 -3.86
CA ALA A 83 -2.12 -2.93 -3.84
C ALA A 83 -2.08 -1.45 -4.29
N ILE A 84 -1.09 -0.68 -3.86
CA ILE A 84 -0.90 0.71 -4.30
C ILE A 84 -0.62 0.78 -5.80
N ARG A 85 0.25 -0.10 -6.32
CA ARG A 85 0.54 -0.18 -7.75
C ARG A 85 -0.71 -0.52 -8.55
N GLU A 86 -1.43 -1.56 -8.15
CA GLU A 86 -2.67 -1.99 -8.81
C GLU A 86 -3.71 -0.87 -8.83
N ALA A 87 -3.97 -0.23 -7.67
CA ALA A 87 -4.91 0.88 -7.58
C ALA A 87 -4.49 2.07 -8.44
N THR A 88 -3.20 2.38 -8.50
CA THR A 88 -2.66 3.48 -9.32
C THR A 88 -2.82 3.18 -10.81
N GLU A 89 -2.50 1.96 -11.25
CA GLU A 89 -2.66 1.57 -12.66
C GLU A 89 -4.13 1.50 -13.07
N ALA A 90 -5.00 0.98 -12.21
CA ALA A 90 -6.45 0.99 -12.43
C ALA A 90 -6.99 2.43 -12.54
N ALA A 91 -6.57 3.34 -11.65
CA ALA A 91 -6.97 4.74 -11.69
C ALA A 91 -6.48 5.45 -12.96
N LYS A 92 -5.25 5.21 -13.39
CA LYS A 92 -4.71 5.74 -14.67
C LYS A 92 -5.50 5.24 -15.87
N ALA A 93 -5.80 3.93 -15.91
CA ALA A 93 -6.58 3.34 -16.98
C ALA A 93 -7.99 3.92 -17.06
N GLU A 94 -8.64 4.11 -15.91
CA GLU A 94 -9.97 4.72 -15.84
C GLU A 94 -9.95 6.20 -16.25
N ALA A 95 -8.96 6.97 -15.79
CA ALA A 95 -8.76 8.36 -16.21
C ALA A 95 -8.53 8.47 -17.72
N ALA A 96 -7.73 7.58 -18.31
CA ALA A 96 -7.50 7.55 -19.75
C ALA A 96 -8.79 7.24 -20.54
N LYS A 97 -9.60 6.28 -20.07
CA LYS A 97 -10.92 5.99 -20.67
C LYS A 97 -11.86 7.18 -20.57
N ALA A 98 -11.96 7.80 -19.40
CA ALA A 98 -12.80 8.98 -19.18
C ALA A 98 -12.37 10.15 -20.09
N GLN A 99 -11.06 10.39 -20.22
CA GLN A 99 -10.53 11.42 -21.10
C GLN A 99 -10.84 11.12 -22.58
N ALA A 100 -10.67 9.87 -23.01
CA ALA A 100 -11.00 9.47 -24.38
C ALA A 100 -12.49 9.64 -24.69
N ALA A 101 -13.38 9.24 -23.76
CA ALA A 101 -14.82 9.41 -23.90
C ALA A 101 -15.23 10.90 -23.93
N LEU A 102 -14.63 11.72 -23.06
CA LEU A 102 -14.85 13.16 -23.04
C LEU A 102 -14.42 13.82 -24.34
N ASN A 103 -13.22 13.48 -24.84
CA ASN A 103 -12.72 14.01 -26.11
C ASN A 103 -13.64 13.62 -27.27
N ALA A 104 -14.08 12.35 -27.34
CA ALA A 104 -15.01 11.91 -28.38
C ALA A 104 -16.34 12.68 -28.33
N ARG A 105 -16.88 12.90 -27.13
CA ARG A 105 -18.10 13.69 -26.93
C ARG A 105 -17.91 15.14 -27.36
N LEU A 106 -16.83 15.78 -26.94
CA LEU A 106 -16.51 17.15 -27.31
C LEU A 106 -16.36 17.30 -28.83
N SER A 107 -15.65 16.39 -29.49
CA SER A 107 -15.53 16.39 -30.95
C SER A 107 -16.89 16.26 -31.65
N ALA A 108 -17.79 15.40 -31.15
CA ALA A 108 -19.13 15.26 -31.70
C ALA A 108 -19.98 16.53 -31.48
N GLU A 109 -19.93 17.13 -30.29
CA GLU A 109 -20.63 18.38 -29.99
C GLU A 109 -20.10 19.55 -30.84
N LEU A 110 -18.79 19.60 -31.08
CA LEU A 110 -18.15 20.61 -31.93
C LEU A 110 -18.60 20.46 -33.39
N ALA A 111 -18.56 19.24 -33.93
CA ALA A 111 -19.01 18.96 -35.31
C ALA A 111 -20.51 19.31 -35.48
N ALA A 112 -21.35 18.98 -34.50
CA ALA A 112 -22.76 19.34 -34.53
C ALA A 112 -22.98 20.87 -34.45
N ALA A 113 -22.18 21.58 -33.66
CA ALA A 113 -22.22 23.04 -33.60
C ALA A 113 -21.79 23.68 -34.92
N GLU A 114 -20.72 23.18 -35.54
CA GLU A 114 -20.24 23.64 -36.85
C GLU A 114 -21.30 23.44 -37.94
N GLN A 115 -21.98 22.28 -37.98
CA GLN A 115 -23.09 22.05 -38.89
C GLN A 115 -24.24 23.05 -38.69
N ARG A 116 -24.66 23.28 -37.44
CA ARG A 116 -25.70 24.28 -37.14
C ARG A 116 -25.30 25.69 -37.57
N ILE A 117 -24.03 26.06 -37.38
CA ILE A 117 -23.51 27.37 -37.82
C ILE A 117 -23.54 27.45 -39.36
N ALA A 118 -23.13 26.41 -40.06
CA ALA A 118 -23.15 26.37 -41.52
C ALA A 118 -24.59 26.49 -42.07
N GLU A 119 -25.54 25.75 -41.50
CA GLU A 119 -26.96 25.82 -41.85
C GLU A 119 -27.55 27.21 -41.57
N ALA A 120 -27.27 27.78 -40.39
CA ALA A 120 -27.73 29.12 -40.03
C ALA A 120 -27.15 30.17 -40.99
N LYS A 121 -25.87 30.06 -41.37
CA LYS A 121 -25.22 30.94 -42.34
C LYS A 121 -25.88 30.82 -43.72
N ALA A 122 -26.11 29.58 -44.20
CA ALA A 122 -26.78 29.35 -45.48
C ALA A 122 -28.20 29.95 -45.50
N LYS A 123 -28.96 29.74 -44.42
CA LYS A 123 -30.31 30.31 -44.26
C LYS A 123 -30.30 31.83 -44.22
N ALA A 124 -29.35 32.45 -43.50
CA ALA A 124 -29.21 33.90 -43.44
C ALA A 124 -28.85 34.49 -44.82
N LEU A 125 -27.91 33.88 -45.55
CA LEU A 125 -27.55 34.32 -46.90
C LEU A 125 -28.72 34.18 -47.88
N SER A 126 -29.49 33.09 -47.79
CA SER A 126 -30.70 32.91 -48.60
C SER A 126 -31.78 33.95 -48.27
N ALA A 127 -31.96 34.29 -47.00
CA ALA A 127 -32.91 35.32 -46.59
C ALA A 127 -32.50 36.71 -47.10
N ILE A 128 -31.21 37.05 -47.02
CA ILE A 128 -30.66 38.30 -47.57
C ILE A 128 -30.90 38.37 -49.09
N ARG A 129 -30.68 37.28 -49.82
CA ARG A 129 -30.95 37.19 -51.26
C ARG A 129 -32.43 37.45 -51.59
N SER A 130 -33.36 36.85 -50.84
CA SER A 130 -34.81 37.08 -51.02
C SER A 130 -35.17 38.54 -50.76
N ILE A 131 -34.73 39.10 -49.63
CA ILE A 131 -35.02 40.48 -49.25
C ILE A 131 -34.44 41.46 -50.28
N ALA A 132 -33.22 41.21 -50.77
CA ALA A 132 -32.59 42.04 -51.80
C ALA A 132 -33.35 41.99 -53.14
N ALA A 133 -33.82 40.81 -53.55
CA ALA A 133 -34.64 40.65 -54.75
C ALA A 133 -36.00 41.34 -54.63
N GLU A 134 -36.68 41.19 -53.49
CA GLU A 134 -37.94 41.87 -53.20
C GLU A 134 -37.76 43.40 -53.20
N ALA A 135 -36.75 43.92 -52.49
CA ALA A 135 -36.46 45.35 -52.44
C ALA A 135 -36.06 45.93 -53.81
N ALA A 136 -35.27 45.20 -54.61
CA ALA A 136 -34.90 45.60 -55.96
C ALA A 136 -36.12 45.63 -56.90
N ALA A 137 -36.97 44.60 -56.86
CA ALA A 137 -38.20 44.55 -57.65
C ALA A 137 -39.13 45.72 -57.30
N GLU A 138 -39.33 46.00 -56.01
CA GLU A 138 -40.17 47.10 -55.55
C GLU A 138 -39.61 48.47 -55.97
N ALA A 139 -38.29 48.67 -55.83
CA ALA A 139 -37.62 49.89 -56.27
C ALA A 139 -37.75 50.11 -57.78
N THR A 140 -37.53 49.06 -58.59
CA THR A 140 -37.67 49.14 -60.06
C THR A 140 -39.11 49.41 -60.48
N ALA A 141 -40.10 48.78 -59.84
CA ALA A 141 -41.51 49.03 -60.10
C ALA A 141 -41.90 50.48 -59.79
N LYS A 142 -41.44 51.03 -58.67
CA LYS A 142 -41.67 52.43 -58.29
C LYS A 142 -41.02 53.43 -59.25
N LEU A 143 -39.86 53.12 -59.81
CA LEU A 143 -39.12 54.02 -60.71
C LEU A 143 -39.61 53.97 -62.17
N THR A 144 -40.00 52.80 -62.66
CA THR A 144 -40.35 52.59 -64.08
C THR A 144 -41.85 52.53 -64.34
N GLY A 145 -42.67 52.33 -63.29
CA GLY A 145 -44.13 52.15 -63.41
C GLY A 145 -44.55 50.80 -64.00
N LEU A 146 -43.60 49.90 -64.26
CA LEU A 146 -43.82 48.56 -64.84
C LEU A 146 -43.33 47.50 -63.85
N ALA A 147 -44.05 46.38 -63.75
CA ALA A 147 -43.61 45.25 -62.93
C ALA A 147 -42.44 44.52 -63.62
N PRO A 148 -41.23 44.48 -63.01
CA PRO A 148 -40.10 43.78 -63.59
C PRO A 148 -40.29 42.26 -63.54
N ASP A 149 -39.70 41.54 -64.50
CA ASP A 149 -39.69 40.08 -64.51
C ASP A 149 -38.96 39.52 -63.28
N PRO A 150 -39.63 38.71 -62.42
CA PRO A 150 -39.03 38.15 -61.22
C PRO A 150 -37.74 37.36 -61.48
N ALA A 151 -37.66 36.63 -62.60
CA ALA A 151 -36.49 35.83 -62.94
C ALA A 151 -35.28 36.73 -63.27
N ALA A 152 -35.50 37.83 -63.99
CA ALA A 152 -34.47 38.81 -64.32
C ALA A 152 -33.94 39.55 -63.08
N VAL A 153 -34.81 39.91 -62.13
CA VAL A 153 -34.41 40.58 -60.87
C VAL A 153 -33.54 39.67 -60.02
N VAL A 154 -33.93 38.39 -59.85
CA VAL A 154 -33.15 37.42 -59.08
C VAL A 154 -31.76 37.23 -59.71
N ALA A 155 -31.68 37.05 -61.02
CA ALA A 155 -30.40 36.90 -61.73
C ALA A 155 -29.50 38.14 -61.60
N ALA A 156 -30.06 39.35 -61.64
CA ALA A 156 -29.32 40.60 -61.44
C ALA A 156 -28.80 40.76 -60.00
N VAL A 157 -29.59 40.37 -59.00
CA VAL A 157 -29.16 40.36 -57.60
C VAL A 157 -28.07 39.31 -57.36
N ASP A 158 -28.16 38.14 -57.98
CA ASP A 158 -27.15 37.08 -57.86
C ASP A 158 -25.79 37.49 -58.40
N SER A 159 -25.79 38.08 -59.60
CA SER A 159 -24.59 38.61 -60.22
C SER A 159 -23.97 39.76 -59.42
N ALA A 160 -24.78 40.63 -58.82
CA ALA A 160 -24.30 41.69 -57.93
C ALA A 160 -23.72 41.15 -56.61
N LEU A 161 -24.34 40.11 -56.03
CA LEU A 161 -23.86 39.46 -54.81
C LEU A 161 -22.55 38.68 -55.06
N ALA A 162 -22.42 38.01 -56.21
CA ALA A 162 -21.21 37.30 -56.62
C ALA A 162 -20.03 38.26 -56.82
N ALA A 163 -20.25 39.38 -57.53
CA ALA A 163 -19.22 40.39 -57.78
C ALA A 163 -18.66 41.04 -56.50
N ARG A 164 -19.42 41.03 -55.39
CA ARG A 164 -18.94 41.53 -54.08
C ARG A 164 -18.19 40.50 -53.23
N GLN A 165 -18.26 39.21 -53.54
CA GLN A 165 -17.52 38.18 -52.79
C GLN A 165 -16.08 37.97 -53.28
N GLU A 166 -15.74 38.46 -54.48
CA GLU A 166 -14.41 38.32 -55.08
C GLU A 166 -13.47 39.52 -54.81
N GLY A 167 -13.94 40.56 -54.11
CA GLY A 167 -13.19 41.79 -53.79
C GLY A 167 -12.87 41.98 -52.32
#